data_AF-A0A161XYI9-F1
#
_entry.id   AF-A0A161XYI9-F1
#
_cell.length_a   1.000
_cell.length_b   1.000
_cell.length_c   1.000
_cell.angle_alpha   90.00
_cell.angle_beta   90.00
_cell.angle_gamma   90.00
#
_symmetry.space_group_name_H-M   'P 1'
#
loop_
_entity.id
_entity.type
_entity.pdbx_description
1 polymer ?
#
loop_
_entity_poly.entity_id
_entity_poly.type
_entity_poly.pdbx_seq_one_letter_code
_entity_poly.pdbx_strand_id
1 'polypeptide(L)'
;MTSIGRNLDSKTTEKYDIKRIDRLLSNYTLLRGSTSVYVSLSHFVVTEKHLVILVDWSHGDTQTKHCILRASIASKGRALTLYQKSTFSFQCPCPKVQKHYLKILKLLLLSDCRPVIVTDVGFKVPWLKAVKSNSWYYISRVRGTAHLKTEHSDGFISCRAGSHF
;
A
#
# COMPACT_ATOMS: atom_id res chain seq x y z
N MET A 1 7.16 18.68 -11.76
CA MET A 1 8.00 19.37 -10.75
C MET A 1 7.72 20.87 -10.72
N THR A 2 7.86 21.57 -11.85
CA THR A 2 7.60 23.03 -11.96
C THR A 2 6.18 23.45 -11.59
N SER A 3 5.16 22.63 -11.88
CA SER A 3 3.76 22.96 -11.52
C SER A 3 3.53 23.14 -10.02
N ILE A 4 4.19 22.35 -9.16
CA ILE A 4 4.04 22.49 -7.69
C ILE A 4 4.72 23.79 -7.23
N GLY A 5 5.91 24.10 -7.77
CA GLY A 5 6.61 25.35 -7.48
C GLY A 5 5.84 26.59 -7.93
N ARG A 6 5.13 26.49 -9.07
CA ARG A 6 4.34 27.58 -9.68
C ARG A 6 3.08 27.95 -8.93
N ASN A 7 2.48 27.00 -8.23
CA ASN A 7 1.20 27.18 -7.53
C ASN A 7 1.40 27.37 -6.02
N LEU A 8 2.62 27.60 -5.55
CA LEU A 8 2.88 27.95 -4.16
C LEU A 8 2.42 29.38 -3.91
N ASP A 9 1.53 29.57 -2.93
CA ASP A 9 1.21 30.89 -2.43
C ASP A 9 2.42 31.45 -1.67
N SER A 10 3.13 32.36 -2.30
CA SER A 10 4.47 32.79 -1.92
C SER A 10 4.67 34.25 -2.30
N LYS A 11 5.36 34.98 -1.42
CA LYS A 11 5.78 36.37 -1.68
C LYS A 11 7.05 36.44 -2.54
N THR A 12 7.59 35.31 -2.97
CA THR A 12 8.84 35.23 -3.74
C THR A 12 8.57 34.88 -5.20
N THR A 13 9.60 34.92 -6.05
CA THR A 13 9.41 34.62 -7.48
C THR A 13 9.30 33.13 -7.73
N GLU A 14 8.58 32.76 -8.80
CA GLU A 14 8.40 31.37 -9.26
C GLU A 14 9.71 30.58 -9.33
N LYS A 15 10.80 31.23 -9.77
CA LYS A 15 12.15 30.63 -9.83
C LYS A 15 12.63 30.14 -8.47
N TYR A 16 12.40 30.93 -7.41
CA TYR A 16 12.81 30.57 -6.05
C TYR A 16 11.91 29.48 -5.47
N ASP A 17 10.61 29.50 -5.76
CA ASP A 17 9.68 28.46 -5.31
C ASP A 17 9.91 27.11 -5.99
N ILE A 18 10.22 27.10 -7.30
CA ILE A 18 10.66 25.89 -7.99
C ILE A 18 11.94 25.35 -7.35
N LYS A 19 12.94 26.19 -7.07
CA LYS A 19 14.18 25.77 -6.38
C LYS A 19 13.91 25.28 -4.97
N ARG A 20 12.93 25.86 -4.27
CA ARG A 20 12.55 25.45 -2.92
C ARG A 20 11.95 24.05 -2.91
N ILE A 21 11.02 23.77 -3.83
CA ILE A 21 10.45 22.43 -4.03
C ILE A 21 11.53 21.44 -4.45
N ASP A 22 12.44 21.82 -5.35
CA ASP A 22 13.54 20.97 -5.78
C ASP A 22 14.48 20.59 -4.63
N ARG A 23 14.85 21.56 -3.78
CA ARG A 23 15.63 21.33 -2.55
C ARG A 23 14.89 20.46 -1.55
N LEU A 24 13.58 20.65 -1.39
CA LEU A 24 12.76 19.83 -0.49
C LEU A 24 12.73 18.37 -0.96
N LEU A 25 12.51 18.15 -2.25
CA LEU A 25 12.41 16.80 -2.83
C LEU A 25 13.77 16.10 -2.93
N SER A 26 14.86 16.87 -3.02
CA SER A 26 16.23 16.37 -2.97
C SER A 26 16.76 16.21 -1.54
N ASN A 27 15.97 16.52 -0.51
CA ASN A 27 16.40 16.37 0.89
C ASN A 27 16.32 14.91 1.34
N TYR A 28 17.45 14.20 1.24
CA TYR A 28 17.56 12.79 1.62
C TYR A 28 17.28 12.53 3.11
N THR A 29 17.56 13.48 4.00
CA THR A 29 17.27 13.36 5.42
C THR A 29 15.76 13.32 5.66
N LEU A 30 15.03 14.24 5.02
CA LEU A 30 13.57 14.27 5.07
C LEU A 30 12.95 13.03 4.40
N LEU A 31 13.52 12.58 3.29
CA LEU A 31 13.08 11.36 2.62
C LEU A 31 13.28 10.12 3.50
N ARG A 32 14.40 10.00 4.20
CA ARG A 32 14.66 8.92 5.17
C ARG A 32 13.67 8.95 6.33
N GLY A 33 13.29 10.15 6.79
CA GLY A 33 12.31 10.36 7.86
C GLY A 33 10.84 10.27 7.43
N SER A 34 10.54 10.12 6.13
CA SER A 34 9.16 10.16 5.61
C SER A 34 8.22 9.17 6.28
N THR A 35 8.70 8.00 6.68
CA THR A 35 7.92 7.02 7.45
C THR A 35 7.36 7.61 8.75
N SER A 36 8.14 8.45 9.45
CA SER A 36 7.68 9.10 10.70
C SER A 36 6.52 10.06 10.47
N VAL A 37 6.49 10.72 9.31
CA VAL A 37 5.37 11.58 8.91
C VAL A 37 4.12 10.74 8.68
N TYR A 38 4.25 9.62 7.97
CA TYR A 38 3.13 8.70 7.78
C TYR A 38 2.62 8.15 9.12
N VAL A 39 3.51 7.74 10.03
CA VAL A 39 3.12 7.24 11.38
C VAL A 39 2.32 8.30 12.12
N SER A 40 2.81 9.53 12.14
CA SER A 40 2.14 10.63 12.86
C SER A 40 0.75 10.87 12.28
N LEU A 41 0.63 10.94 10.95
CA LEU A 41 -0.65 11.14 10.26
C LEU A 41 -1.61 9.96 10.43
N SER A 42 -1.11 8.73 10.38
CA SER A 42 -1.94 7.54 10.49
C SER A 42 -2.58 7.43 11.88
N HIS A 43 -1.89 7.82 12.94
CA HIS A 43 -2.46 7.83 14.29
C HIS A 43 -3.62 8.83 14.47
N PHE A 44 -3.70 9.90 13.67
CA PHE A 44 -4.87 10.79 13.68
C PHE A 44 -6.07 10.21 12.93
N VAL A 45 -5.82 9.34 11.95
CA VAL A 45 -6.85 8.80 11.04
C VAL A 45 -7.38 7.45 11.52
N VAL A 46 -6.49 6.62 12.07
CA VAL A 46 -6.78 5.26 12.54
C VAL A 46 -7.34 5.35 13.95
N THR A 47 -8.67 5.47 14.05
CA THR A 47 -9.38 5.49 15.33
C THR A 47 -10.01 4.13 15.68
N GLU A 48 -10.28 3.31 14.67
CA GLU A 48 -10.97 2.02 14.81
C GLU A 48 -10.00 0.84 14.86
N LYS A 49 -10.35 -0.19 15.64
CA LYS A 49 -9.54 -1.43 15.76
C LYS A 49 -9.70 -2.37 14.56
N HIS A 50 -10.84 -2.27 13.87
CA HIS A 50 -11.21 -3.13 12.76
C HIS A 50 -11.44 -2.28 11.50
N LEU A 51 -10.36 -2.10 10.74
CA LEU A 51 -10.36 -1.32 9.51
C LEU A 51 -10.29 -2.22 8.28
N VAL A 52 -10.94 -1.81 7.20
CA VAL A 52 -10.75 -2.40 5.88
C VAL A 52 -9.66 -1.60 5.16
N ILE A 53 -8.53 -2.26 4.88
CA ILE A 53 -7.41 -1.64 4.18
C ILE A 53 -7.31 -2.25 2.78
N LEU A 54 -7.52 -1.41 1.77
CA LEU A 54 -7.34 -1.76 0.38
C LEU A 54 -5.85 -1.66 0.04
N VAL A 55 -5.28 -2.72 -0.53
CA VAL A 55 -3.89 -2.75 -0.98
C VAL A 55 -3.82 -3.15 -2.45
N ASP A 56 -3.24 -2.29 -3.28
CA ASP A 56 -3.18 -2.46 -4.72
C ASP A 56 -1.83 -2.01 -5.31
N TRP A 57 -1.51 -2.57 -6.48
CA TRP A 57 -0.41 -2.13 -7.32
C TRP A 57 -0.93 -1.21 -8.41
N SER A 58 -0.26 -0.08 -8.60
CA SER A 58 -0.48 0.79 -9.76
C SER A 58 0.83 1.04 -10.52
N HIS A 59 0.75 1.28 -11.82
CA HIS A 59 1.92 1.73 -12.57
C HIS A 59 2.30 3.15 -12.12
N GLY A 60 3.58 3.37 -11.85
CA GLY A 60 4.12 4.67 -11.41
C GLY A 60 4.58 5.57 -12.56
N ASP A 61 4.70 5.01 -13.76
CA ASP A 61 5.08 5.74 -14.97
C ASP A 61 4.48 5.10 -16.22
N THR A 62 4.54 5.83 -17.33
CA THR A 62 4.01 5.40 -18.64
C THR A 62 4.82 4.27 -19.28
N GLN A 63 6.08 4.10 -18.88
CA GLN A 63 6.98 3.05 -19.39
C GLN A 63 6.94 1.78 -18.52
N THR A 64 6.03 1.73 -17.55
CA THR A 64 5.85 0.67 -16.55
C THR A 64 7.16 0.25 -15.87
N LYS A 65 8.12 1.16 -15.70
CA LYS A 65 9.41 0.88 -15.04
C LYS A 65 9.30 0.84 -13.52
N HIS A 66 8.35 1.58 -12.97
CA HIS A 66 8.04 1.61 -11.56
C HIS A 66 6.60 1.15 -11.30
N CYS A 67 6.37 0.44 -10.20
CA CYS A 67 5.05 0.30 -9.60
C CYS A 67 4.99 1.08 -8.29
N ILE A 68 3.78 1.43 -7.89
CA ILE A 68 3.45 1.96 -6.58
C ILE A 68 2.60 0.91 -5.87
N LEU A 69 3.02 0.51 -4.67
CA LEU A 69 2.20 -0.26 -3.74
C LEU A 69 1.52 0.71 -2.78
N ARG A 70 0.19 0.74 -2.78
CA ARG A 70 -0.59 1.67 -1.95
C ARG A 70 -1.46 0.90 -0.95
N ALA A 71 -1.60 1.45 0.25
CA ALA A 71 -2.53 1.01 1.28
C ALA A 71 -3.46 2.17 1.59
N SER A 72 -4.77 1.92 1.54
CA SER A 72 -5.80 2.93 1.79
C SER A 72 -6.89 2.38 2.70
N ILE A 73 -7.35 3.17 3.67
CA ILE A 73 -8.53 2.82 4.46
C ILE A 73 -9.78 3.08 3.62
N ALA A 74 -10.68 2.09 3.58
CA ALA A 74 -12.02 2.29 3.06
C ALA A 74 -12.91 2.92 4.16
N SER A 75 -13.39 4.15 3.95
CA SER A 75 -14.28 4.85 4.88
C SER A 75 -15.41 5.55 4.13
N LYS A 76 -16.68 5.16 4.41
CA LYS A 76 -17.93 5.80 3.93
C LYS A 76 -17.86 6.36 2.49
N GLY A 77 -17.43 5.54 1.53
CA GLY A 77 -17.38 5.89 0.10
C GLY A 77 -16.12 6.65 -0.35
N ARG A 78 -15.13 6.83 0.53
CA ARG A 78 -13.82 7.40 0.19
C ARG A 78 -12.70 6.45 0.58
N ALA A 79 -11.64 6.43 -0.22
CA ALA A 79 -10.40 5.74 0.10
C ALA A 79 -9.39 6.78 0.59
N LEU A 80 -8.88 6.61 1.81
CA LEU A 80 -7.85 7.47 2.37
C LEU A 80 -6.52 6.74 2.40
N THR A 81 -5.55 7.23 1.64
CA THR A 81 -4.21 6.64 1.55
C THR A 81 -3.49 6.74 2.90
N LEU A 82 -3.14 5.59 3.48
CA LEU A 82 -2.29 5.49 4.66
C LEU A 82 -0.82 5.52 4.29
N TYR A 83 -0.45 4.79 3.24
CA TYR A 83 0.94 4.62 2.87
C TYR A 83 1.09 4.23 1.42
N GLN A 84 2.17 4.71 0.80
CA GLN A 84 2.56 4.31 -0.54
C GLN A 84 4.06 4.10 -0.63
N LYS A 85 4.45 3.10 -1.43
CA LYS A 85 5.85 2.81 -1.72
C LYS A 85 6.04 2.63 -3.22
N SER A 86 6.94 3.43 -3.80
CA SER A 86 7.41 3.22 -5.17
C SER A 86 8.55 2.19 -5.18
N THR A 87 8.51 1.29 -6.14
CA THR A 87 9.54 0.27 -6.40
C THR A 87 9.69 0.04 -7.91
N PHE A 88 10.83 -0.51 -8.33
CA PHE A 88 10.96 -0.96 -9.71
C PHE A 88 10.01 -2.12 -10.00
N SER A 89 9.53 -2.20 -11.24
CA SER A 89 8.49 -3.15 -11.63
C SER A 89 8.90 -4.62 -11.46
N PHE A 90 10.17 -4.94 -11.70
CA PHE A 90 10.71 -6.28 -11.47
C PHE A 90 10.71 -6.70 -9.99
N GLN A 91 10.59 -5.74 -9.06
CA GLN A 91 10.55 -5.98 -7.62
C GLN A 91 9.12 -6.12 -7.07
N CYS A 92 8.09 -5.74 -7.83
CA CYS A 92 6.68 -5.83 -7.41
C CYS A 92 6.26 -7.27 -6.96
N PRO A 93 6.70 -8.35 -7.64
CA PRO A 93 6.41 -9.72 -7.16
C PRO A 93 7.34 -10.19 -6.03
N CYS A 94 8.36 -9.42 -5.64
CA CYS A 94 9.37 -9.87 -4.68
C CYS A 94 8.80 -9.97 -3.25
N PRO A 95 8.83 -11.16 -2.62
CA PRO A 95 8.31 -11.35 -1.27
C PRO A 95 9.03 -10.50 -0.21
N LYS A 96 10.30 -10.13 -0.45
CA LYS A 96 11.07 -9.27 0.48
C LYS A 96 10.47 -7.86 0.53
N VAL A 97 10.11 -7.29 -0.62
CA VAL A 97 9.48 -5.97 -0.73
C VAL A 97 8.12 -5.99 -0.03
N GLN A 98 7.31 -7.00 -0.33
CA GLN A 98 5.99 -7.19 0.25
C GLN A 98 6.03 -7.36 1.78
N LYS A 99 6.94 -8.18 2.31
CA LYS A 99 7.11 -8.35 3.77
C LYS A 99 7.60 -7.06 4.43
N HIS A 100 8.53 -6.34 3.81
CA HIS A 100 8.98 -5.04 4.33
C HIS A 100 7.82 -4.03 4.34
N TYR A 101 6.99 -4.03 3.29
CA TYR A 101 5.80 -3.19 3.23
C TYR A 101 4.83 -3.46 4.38
N LEU A 102 4.53 -4.73 4.67
CA LEU A 102 3.67 -5.11 5.80
C LEU A 102 4.26 -4.71 7.15
N LYS A 103 5.60 -4.77 7.31
CA LYS A 103 6.28 -4.28 8.53
C LYS A 103 6.06 -2.78 8.72
N ILE A 104 6.22 -1.98 7.67
CA ILE A 104 5.95 -0.54 7.73
C ILE A 104 4.48 -0.29 8.02
N LEU A 105 3.58 -1.00 7.33
CA LEU A 105 2.13 -0.86 7.56
C LEU A 105 1.76 -1.15 9.02
N LYS A 106 2.39 -2.14 9.66
CA LYS A 106 2.16 -2.45 11.07
C LYS A 106 2.59 -1.32 12.02
N LEU A 107 3.63 -0.56 11.68
CA LEU A 107 4.07 0.61 12.46
C LEU A 107 3.09 1.79 12.33
N LEU A 108 2.31 1.83 11.26
CA LEU A 108 1.31 2.89 11.03
C LEU A 108 -0.01 2.63 11.75
N LEU A 109 -0.25 1.39 12.16
CA LEU A 109 -1.49 0.98 12.83
C LEU A 109 -1.29 0.98 14.35
N LEU A 110 -2.39 1.19 15.08
CA LEU A 110 -2.42 1.02 16.52
C LEU A 110 -2.06 -0.43 16.90
N SER A 111 -1.45 -0.63 18.07
CA SER A 111 -0.90 -1.93 18.50
C SER A 111 -1.95 -3.04 18.63
N ASP A 112 -3.20 -2.68 18.89
CA ASP A 112 -4.34 -3.59 19.01
C ASP A 112 -5.20 -3.69 17.73
N CYS A 113 -4.80 -3.00 16.65
CA CYS A 113 -5.52 -3.02 15.37
C CYS A 113 -5.38 -4.38 14.67
N ARG A 114 -6.52 -4.94 14.23
CA ARG A 114 -6.60 -6.18 13.44
C ARG A 114 -7.37 -5.90 12.14
N PRO A 115 -6.73 -5.27 11.14
CA PRO A 115 -7.38 -4.92 9.90
C PRO A 115 -7.74 -6.14 9.06
N VAL A 116 -8.69 -5.93 8.15
CA VAL A 116 -8.93 -6.80 6.99
C VAL A 116 -8.20 -6.22 5.79
N ILE A 117 -7.17 -6.92 5.32
CA ILE A 117 -6.40 -6.53 4.13
C ILE A 117 -7.11 -7.03 2.88
N VAL A 118 -7.56 -6.13 2.02
CA VAL A 118 -8.20 -6.45 0.75
C VAL A 118 -7.21 -6.27 -0.38
N THR A 119 -6.95 -7.33 -1.15
CA THR A 119 -6.02 -7.30 -2.29
C THR A 119 -6.58 -7.93 -3.55
N ASP A 120 -6.09 -7.49 -4.70
CA ASP A 120 -6.40 -8.10 -5.99
C ASP A 120 -5.62 -9.41 -6.24
N VAL A 121 -5.70 -9.92 -7.48
CA VAL A 121 -5.07 -11.17 -7.93
C VAL A 121 -3.54 -11.07 -8.05
N GLY A 122 -2.97 -9.85 -8.03
CA GLY A 122 -1.53 -9.64 -8.10
C GLY A 122 -0.79 -10.17 -6.86
N PHE A 123 -1.53 -10.42 -5.77
CA PHE A 123 -0.98 -10.89 -4.51
C PHE A 123 -1.19 -12.40 -4.34
N LYS A 124 -0.06 -13.14 -4.34
CA LYS A 124 -0.06 -14.61 -4.27
C LYS A 124 -0.01 -15.11 -2.82
N VAL A 125 -0.06 -16.44 -2.65
CA VAL A 125 -0.01 -17.14 -1.35
C VAL A 125 1.06 -16.61 -0.37
N PRO A 126 2.31 -16.29 -0.78
CA PRO A 126 3.30 -15.73 0.15
C PRO A 126 2.87 -14.43 0.83
N TRP A 127 2.13 -13.56 0.13
CA TRP A 127 1.54 -12.35 0.69
C TRP A 127 0.50 -12.70 1.76
N LEU A 128 -0.45 -13.57 1.43
CA LEU A 128 -1.54 -13.97 2.34
C LEU A 128 -1.00 -14.60 3.63
N LYS A 129 0.03 -15.46 3.51
CA LYS A 129 0.72 -16.02 4.68
C LYS A 129 1.39 -14.93 5.52
N ALA A 130 2.00 -13.93 4.90
CA ALA A 130 2.61 -12.81 5.60
C ALA A 130 1.57 -11.93 6.31
N VAL A 131 0.39 -11.71 5.71
CA VAL A 131 -0.73 -11.02 6.37
C VAL A 131 -1.21 -11.83 7.58
N LYS A 132 -1.48 -13.13 7.43
CA LYS A 132 -1.91 -14.02 8.54
C LYS A 132 -0.88 -14.04 9.67
N SER A 133 0.42 -14.02 9.38
CA SER A 133 1.48 -13.98 10.41
C SER A 133 1.49 -12.70 11.26
N ASN A 134 0.84 -11.63 10.81
CA ASN A 134 0.64 -10.42 11.60
C ASN A 134 -0.62 -10.46 12.47
N SER A 135 -1.33 -11.59 12.53
CA SER A 135 -2.65 -11.73 13.16
C SER A 135 -3.72 -10.82 12.53
N TRP A 136 -3.63 -10.62 11.21
CA TRP A 136 -4.56 -9.83 10.42
C TRP A 136 -5.44 -10.74 9.55
N TYR A 137 -6.61 -10.23 9.18
CA TYR A 137 -7.53 -10.89 8.26
C TYR A 137 -7.23 -10.45 6.82
N TYR A 138 -7.68 -11.23 5.84
CA TYR A 138 -7.54 -10.85 4.43
C TYR A 138 -8.75 -11.26 3.60
N ILE A 139 -8.98 -10.48 2.54
CA ILE A 139 -9.86 -10.81 1.42
C ILE A 139 -9.00 -10.67 0.17
N SER A 140 -8.91 -11.72 -0.65
CA SER A 140 -8.13 -11.68 -1.89
C SER A 140 -8.93 -12.22 -3.05
N ARG A 141 -8.79 -11.56 -4.21
CA ARG A 141 -9.36 -12.06 -5.45
C ARG A 141 -8.52 -13.22 -5.97
N VAL A 142 -9.17 -14.35 -6.17
CA VAL A 142 -8.57 -15.54 -6.77
C VAL A 142 -8.90 -15.58 -8.27
N ARG A 143 -7.92 -15.90 -9.14
CA ARG A 143 -8.14 -16.23 -10.56
C ARG A 143 -7.31 -17.45 -10.94
N GLY A 144 -7.78 -18.17 -11.96
CA GLY A 144 -7.12 -19.37 -12.48
C GLY A 144 -7.35 -20.60 -11.57
N THR A 145 -6.46 -21.59 -11.68
CA THR A 145 -6.54 -22.87 -10.98
C THR A 145 -5.95 -22.78 -9.57
N ALA A 146 -6.61 -22.02 -8.70
CA ALA A 146 -6.24 -21.97 -7.30
C ALA A 146 -6.93 -23.10 -6.52
N HIS A 147 -6.24 -23.59 -5.49
CA HIS A 147 -6.73 -24.65 -4.61
C HIS A 147 -6.70 -24.14 -3.18
N LEU A 148 -7.80 -24.29 -2.45
CA LEU A 148 -7.92 -23.96 -1.04
C LEU A 148 -7.91 -25.23 -0.22
N LYS A 149 -7.17 -25.23 0.89
CA LYS A 149 -7.31 -26.26 1.93
C LYS A 149 -7.81 -25.55 3.18
N THR A 150 -8.95 -26.00 3.71
CA THR A 150 -9.47 -25.52 4.99
C THR A 150 -8.85 -26.33 6.13
N GLU A 151 -8.82 -25.77 7.34
CA GLU A 151 -8.22 -26.45 8.51
C GLU A 151 -8.98 -27.74 8.90
N HIS A 152 -10.22 -27.91 8.41
CA HIS A 152 -11.09 -29.06 8.66
C HIS A 152 -11.24 -30.02 7.46
N SER A 153 -10.52 -29.79 6.35
CA SER A 153 -10.58 -30.63 5.15
C SER A 153 -9.20 -31.17 4.83
N ASP A 154 -9.07 -32.49 4.65
CA ASP A 154 -7.83 -33.08 4.14
C ASP A 154 -7.61 -32.82 2.64
N GLY A 155 -8.70 -32.57 1.91
CA GLY A 155 -8.69 -32.31 0.47
C GLY A 155 -8.53 -30.84 0.09
N PHE A 156 -7.94 -30.61 -1.08
CA PHE A 156 -7.91 -29.30 -1.74
C PHE A 156 -9.21 -29.06 -2.51
N ILE A 157 -9.84 -27.91 -2.26
CA ILE A 157 -11.03 -27.43 -2.95
C ILE A 157 -10.57 -26.53 -4.12
N SER A 158 -10.94 -26.90 -5.35
CA SER A 158 -10.66 -26.08 -6.53
C SER A 158 -11.50 -24.81 -6.53
N CYS A 159 -10.86 -23.65 -6.64
CA CYS A 159 -11.51 -22.36 -6.77
C CYS A 159 -11.66 -22.03 -8.25
N ARG A 160 -12.83 -22.33 -8.83
CA ARG A 160 -13.15 -21.89 -10.19
C ARG A 160 -13.66 -20.45 -10.13
N ALA A 161 -13.09 -19.57 -10.96
CA ALA A 161 -13.74 -18.30 -11.25
C ALA A 161 -15.05 -18.63 -11.97
N GLY A 162 -16.18 -18.15 -11.44
CA GLY A 162 -17.49 -18.33 -12.09
C GLY A 162 -17.42 -17.82 -13.53
N SER A 163 -17.54 -18.73 -14.48
CA SER A 163 -17.62 -18.47 -15.91
C SER A 163 -19.03 -18.02 -16.26
N HIS A 164 -19.48 -16.88 -15.74
CA HIS A 164 -20.70 -16.19 -16.19
C HIS A 164 -20.58 -14.71 -15.85
N PHE A 165 -20.21 -13.91 -16.87
CA PHE A 165 -20.80 -12.63 -17.23
C PHE A 165 -20.55 -12.42 -18.72
#